data_AF-A0A1R1IKN6-F1
#
_entry.id   AF-A0A1R1IKN6-F1
#
_cell.length_a   1.000
_cell.length_b   1.000
_cell.length_c   1.000
_cell.angle_alpha   90.00
_cell.angle_beta   90.00
_cell.angle_gamma   90.00
#
_symmetry.space_group_name_H-M   'P 1'
#
loop_
_entity.id
_entity.type
_entity.pdbx_description
1 polymer ?
#
loop_
_entity_poly.entity_id
_entity_poly.type
_entity_poly.pdbx_seq_one_letter_code
_entity_poly.pdbx_strand_id
1 'polypeptide(L)'
;MRDTSFLADFFVRNDLDNQEQLKKTLDRYLEIIFGTKIHTPQLDETAMYGAIVAARGSACLSRQVGAVIYSSDGELIGQGCNDVPKGGGGLYEAEDSQNDHRCYKWKGRVCHNDTEKGERYDEIVLALEKAGLVSPERSAEVKGVVASTRLKDLIEFSRAVHAEMEAIISVARNANDGLVGATLYCTTFPCHNCARHIVASGISRVVYVEPYAKSLATKLHDDSLSASATAEKHVVYQQYQGVAPRNIDRYFGVRGERKRLGKLVETPSREAVPVGLAPLDGIAIRETLVIAETASKEVSLGANLNDQREEG
;
A
#
# COMPACT_ATOMS: atom_id res chain seq x y z
N MET A 1 -13.60 -6.03 -5.72
CA MET A 1 -13.20 -5.26 -4.53
C MET A 1 -11.69 -5.03 -4.44
N ARG A 2 -10.83 -6.06 -4.66
CA ARG A 2 -9.36 -5.88 -4.67
C ARG A 2 -8.89 -4.76 -5.60
N ASP A 3 -9.37 -4.76 -6.84
CA ASP A 3 -8.96 -3.78 -7.86
C ASP A 3 -9.64 -2.40 -7.72
N THR A 4 -10.47 -2.20 -6.71
CA THR A 4 -11.17 -0.92 -6.48
C THR A 4 -10.68 -0.22 -5.22
N SER A 5 -10.03 -0.94 -4.29
CA SER A 5 -9.46 -0.37 -3.06
C SER A 5 -8.42 0.72 -3.35
N PHE A 6 -7.60 0.54 -4.38
CA PHE A 6 -6.61 1.54 -4.81
C PHE A 6 -7.24 2.75 -5.51
N LEU A 7 -8.52 2.66 -5.90
CA LEU A 7 -9.26 3.76 -6.50
C LEU A 7 -9.87 4.71 -5.45
N ALA A 8 -9.91 4.30 -4.19
CA ALA A 8 -10.45 5.12 -3.10
C ALA A 8 -9.65 6.41 -2.88
N ASP A 9 -10.34 7.47 -2.49
CA ASP A 9 -9.70 8.71 -2.06
C ASP A 9 -9.47 8.76 -0.55
N PHE A 10 -10.33 8.09 0.22
CA PHE A 10 -10.32 8.01 1.67
C PHE A 10 -10.73 6.59 2.10
N PHE A 11 -10.17 6.14 3.22
CA PHE A 11 -10.52 4.88 3.87
C PHE A 11 -11.22 5.17 5.20
N VAL A 12 -12.41 4.63 5.39
CA VAL A 12 -13.20 4.79 6.61
C VAL A 12 -13.37 3.43 7.28
N ARG A 13 -13.07 3.35 8.57
CA ARG A 13 -13.43 2.18 9.38
C ARG A 13 -14.78 2.41 10.03
N ASN A 14 -15.69 1.47 9.83
CA ASN A 14 -17.00 1.46 10.47
C ASN A 14 -17.21 0.12 11.19
N ASP A 15 -16.32 -0.17 12.13
CA ASP A 15 -16.45 -1.29 13.06
C ASP A 15 -17.09 -0.82 14.37
N LEU A 16 -17.53 -1.78 15.20
CA LEU A 16 -18.25 -1.51 16.45
C LEU A 16 -17.42 -0.66 17.43
N ASP A 17 -16.09 -0.72 17.34
CA ASP A 17 -15.16 -0.02 18.22
C ASP A 17 -14.94 1.45 17.79
N ASN A 18 -15.40 1.87 16.61
CA ASN A 18 -15.08 3.19 16.01
C ASN A 18 -16.29 4.13 15.83
N GLN A 19 -17.49 3.76 16.29
CA GLN A 19 -18.73 4.52 16.01
C GLN A 19 -18.69 5.97 16.52
N GLU A 20 -18.12 6.23 17.70
CA GLU A 20 -18.02 7.58 18.26
C GLU A 20 -17.02 8.48 17.50
N GLN A 21 -16.03 7.88 16.84
CA GLN A 21 -15.01 8.63 16.09
C GLN A 21 -15.40 8.89 14.63
N LEU A 22 -16.37 8.13 14.10
CA LEU A 22 -16.75 8.22 12.69
C LEU A 22 -17.11 9.65 12.27
N LYS A 23 -17.93 10.36 13.06
CA LYS A 23 -18.30 11.75 12.75
C LYS A 23 -17.07 12.66 12.67
N LYS A 24 -16.15 12.58 13.64
CA LYS A 24 -14.92 13.37 13.66
C LYS A 24 -14.03 13.06 12.44
N THR A 25 -13.94 11.80 12.05
CA THR A 25 -13.21 11.37 10.85
C THR A 25 -13.83 11.96 9.59
N LEU A 26 -15.16 11.89 9.44
CA LEU A 26 -15.86 12.43 8.28
C LEU A 26 -15.75 13.95 8.21
N ASP A 27 -15.91 14.66 9.34
CA ASP A 27 -15.74 16.11 9.43
C ASP A 27 -14.32 16.51 8.98
N ARG A 28 -13.29 15.81 9.48
CA ARG A 28 -11.90 16.00 9.04
C ARG A 28 -11.74 15.78 7.53
N TYR A 29 -12.34 14.74 6.98
CA TYR A 29 -12.23 14.45 5.54
C TYR A 29 -12.89 15.54 4.70
N LEU A 30 -14.05 16.05 5.10
CA LEU A 30 -14.68 17.17 4.42
C LEU A 30 -13.79 18.42 4.47
N GLU A 31 -13.21 18.74 5.63
CA GLU A 31 -12.29 19.87 5.75
C GLU A 31 -11.05 19.73 4.84
N ILE A 32 -10.53 18.51 4.67
CA ILE A 32 -9.42 18.20 3.75
C ILE A 32 -9.88 18.29 2.28
N ILE A 33 -11.03 17.72 1.95
CA ILE A 33 -11.58 17.72 0.59
C ILE A 33 -11.82 19.15 0.13
N PHE A 34 -12.34 20.03 0.98
CA PHE A 34 -12.66 21.40 0.62
C PHE A 34 -11.53 22.40 0.95
N GLY A 35 -10.46 21.95 1.59
CA GLY A 35 -9.34 22.81 1.99
C GLY A 35 -9.74 23.94 2.94
N THR A 36 -10.80 23.76 3.73
CA THR A 36 -11.33 24.82 4.63
C THR A 36 -10.47 25.04 5.86
N LYS A 37 -9.64 24.05 6.22
CA LYS A 37 -8.67 24.13 7.32
C LYS A 37 -7.35 23.49 6.90
N ILE A 38 -6.26 23.96 7.50
CA ILE A 38 -4.95 23.32 7.34
C ILE A 38 -4.94 22.03 8.15
N HIS A 39 -4.81 20.91 7.45
CA HIS A 39 -4.53 19.61 8.03
C HIS A 39 -3.15 19.14 7.58
N THR A 40 -2.50 18.35 8.44
CA THR A 40 -1.31 17.57 8.09
C THR A 40 -1.64 16.09 8.14
N PRO A 41 -0.84 15.23 7.47
CA PRO A 41 -1.00 13.79 7.59
C PRO A 41 -0.93 13.35 9.05
N GLN A 42 -1.83 12.44 9.44
CA GLN A 42 -1.72 11.71 10.69
C GLN A 42 -0.64 10.61 10.58
N LEU A 43 -0.19 10.07 11.72
CA LEU A 43 0.86 9.04 11.75
C LEU A 43 0.53 7.85 10.84
N ASP A 44 -0.69 7.30 10.95
CA ASP A 44 -1.14 6.20 10.11
C ASP A 44 -1.07 6.54 8.61
N GLU A 45 -1.41 7.78 8.22
CA GLU A 45 -1.37 8.25 6.83
C GLU A 45 0.06 8.36 6.32
N THR A 46 0.97 8.94 7.12
CA THR A 46 2.41 9.02 6.81
C THR A 46 3.03 7.64 6.70
N ALA A 47 2.74 6.76 7.66
CA ALA A 47 3.32 5.42 7.71
C ALA A 47 2.82 4.55 6.56
N MET A 48 1.51 4.58 6.26
CA MET A 48 0.97 3.83 5.13
C MET A 48 1.46 4.36 3.78
N TYR A 49 1.69 5.68 3.66
CA TYR A 49 2.38 6.24 2.50
C TYR A 49 3.79 5.68 2.35
N GLY A 50 4.56 5.62 3.45
CA GLY A 50 5.87 4.97 3.48
C GLY A 50 5.82 3.50 3.04
N ALA A 51 4.83 2.72 3.51
CA ALA A 51 4.65 1.33 3.08
C ALA A 51 4.39 1.20 1.57
N ILE A 52 3.59 2.10 0.98
CA ILE A 52 3.34 2.11 -0.47
C ILE A 52 4.59 2.48 -1.25
N VAL A 53 5.38 3.45 -0.78
CA VAL A 53 6.68 3.80 -1.39
C VAL A 53 7.63 2.61 -1.33
N ALA A 54 7.73 1.94 -0.17
CA ALA A 54 8.53 0.72 -0.01
C ALA A 54 8.11 -0.38 -1.00
N ALA A 55 6.80 -0.57 -1.20
CA ALA A 55 6.27 -1.55 -2.14
C ALA A 55 6.77 -1.33 -3.58
N ARG A 56 7.04 -0.08 -3.99
CA ARG A 56 7.55 0.24 -5.33
C ARG A 56 8.98 -0.26 -5.57
N GLY A 57 9.71 -0.59 -4.52
CA GLY A 57 11.02 -1.23 -4.63
C GLY A 57 10.97 -2.71 -5.04
N SER A 58 9.82 -3.39 -4.88
CA SER A 58 9.69 -4.83 -5.20
C SER A 58 9.62 -5.07 -6.71
N ALA A 59 10.44 -5.99 -7.21
CA ALA A 59 10.38 -6.55 -8.56
C ALA A 59 9.74 -7.96 -8.60
N CYS A 60 9.03 -8.38 -7.54
CA CYS A 60 8.34 -9.66 -7.52
C CYS A 60 7.30 -9.77 -8.65
N LEU A 61 7.34 -10.89 -9.39
CA LEU A 61 6.47 -11.13 -10.54
C LEU A 61 4.98 -11.31 -10.17
N SER A 62 4.68 -11.63 -8.92
CA SER A 62 3.31 -11.91 -8.48
C SER A 62 2.56 -10.68 -7.97
N ARG A 63 3.23 -9.82 -7.17
CA ARG A 63 2.64 -8.61 -6.59
C ARG A 63 3.71 -7.71 -5.96
N GLN A 64 3.39 -6.44 -5.79
CA GLN A 64 4.19 -5.49 -5.00
C GLN A 64 3.54 -5.26 -3.63
N VAL A 65 4.24 -5.62 -2.56
CA VAL A 65 3.85 -5.46 -1.17
C VAL A 65 4.95 -4.70 -0.46
N GLY A 66 4.58 -3.76 0.40
CA GLY A 66 5.51 -3.00 1.22
C GLY A 66 5.04 -2.96 2.66
N ALA A 67 6.00 -2.82 3.56
CA ALA A 67 5.75 -2.66 4.98
C ALA A 67 6.73 -1.68 5.59
N VAL A 68 6.27 -0.94 6.60
CA VAL A 68 7.12 -0.12 7.47
C VAL A 68 6.76 -0.37 8.92
N ILE A 69 7.70 -0.14 9.81
CA ILE A 69 7.53 -0.31 11.25
C ILE A 69 7.85 1.02 11.92
N TYR A 70 6.91 1.48 12.75
CA TYR A 70 7.09 2.65 13.59
C TYR A 70 7.20 2.23 15.06
N SER A 71 8.13 2.83 15.80
CA SER A 71 8.28 2.63 17.25
C SER A 71 7.04 3.13 18.01
N SER A 72 6.97 2.83 19.31
CA SER A 72 5.94 3.39 20.20
C SER A 72 5.99 4.92 20.29
N ASP A 73 7.16 5.51 20.03
CA ASP A 73 7.40 6.95 20.07
C ASP A 73 7.09 7.64 18.73
N GLY A 74 6.69 6.88 17.71
CA GLY A 74 6.30 7.43 16.40
C GLY A 74 7.47 7.61 15.42
N GLU A 75 8.59 6.93 15.63
CA GLU A 75 9.76 6.97 14.75
C GLU A 75 9.77 5.80 13.75
N LEU A 76 10.14 6.06 12.50
CA LEU A 76 10.32 5.02 11.49
C LEU A 76 11.59 4.21 11.81
N ILE A 77 11.43 2.94 12.18
CA ILE A 77 12.54 2.07 12.58
C ILE A 77 12.80 0.92 11.61
N GLY A 78 11.83 0.55 10.76
CA GLY A 78 11.97 -0.58 9.83
C GLY A 78 11.21 -0.36 8.53
N GLN A 79 11.73 -0.93 7.45
CA GLN A 79 11.13 -0.85 6.12
C GLN A 79 11.46 -2.12 5.33
N GLY A 80 10.50 -2.60 4.54
CA GLY A 80 10.70 -3.77 3.69
C GLY A 80 9.70 -3.84 2.54
N CYS A 81 10.08 -4.59 1.51
CA CYS A 81 9.19 -5.00 0.43
C CYS A 81 9.40 -6.49 0.13
N ASN A 82 8.48 -7.10 -0.61
CA ASN A 82 8.63 -8.50 -0.96
C ASN A 82 9.62 -8.68 -2.13
N ASP A 83 10.86 -9.05 -1.84
CA ASP A 83 11.83 -9.34 -2.89
C ASP A 83 12.87 -10.38 -2.45
N VAL A 84 13.75 -10.74 -3.37
CA VAL A 84 14.78 -11.75 -3.16
C VAL A 84 15.90 -11.21 -2.27
N PRO A 85 16.24 -11.88 -1.16
CA PRO A 85 17.34 -11.49 -0.30
C PRO A 85 18.70 -11.75 -0.97
N LYS A 86 19.71 -10.95 -0.60
CA LYS A 86 21.09 -11.10 -1.06
C LYS A 86 22.03 -11.56 0.04
N GLY A 87 23.13 -12.21 -0.35
CA GLY A 87 24.20 -12.59 0.57
C GLY A 87 24.80 -11.34 1.23
N GLY A 88 25.02 -11.39 2.55
CA GLY A 88 25.42 -10.22 3.34
C GLY A 88 24.25 -9.44 3.94
N GLY A 89 23.00 -9.79 3.60
CA GLY A 89 21.79 -9.19 4.15
C GLY A 89 21.14 -8.15 3.23
N GLY A 90 19.88 -7.84 3.52
CA GLY A 90 19.05 -6.98 2.67
C GLY A 90 18.55 -7.69 1.41
N LEU A 91 17.94 -6.91 0.52
CA LEU A 91 17.37 -7.36 -0.74
C LEU A 91 18.27 -7.00 -1.91
N TYR A 92 18.08 -7.70 -3.03
CA TYR A 92 18.60 -7.25 -4.31
C TYR A 92 17.90 -5.97 -4.77
N GLU A 93 18.67 -5.04 -5.32
CA GLU A 93 18.23 -3.71 -5.75
C GLU A 93 18.59 -3.46 -7.22
N ALA A 94 18.13 -2.33 -7.77
CA ALA A 94 18.41 -2.00 -9.18
C ALA A 94 19.93 -1.78 -9.41
N GLU A 95 20.60 -1.25 -8.39
CA GLU A 95 22.00 -0.89 -8.33
C GLU A 95 22.92 -2.13 -8.42
N ASP A 96 22.45 -3.31 -7.99
CA ASP A 96 23.19 -4.58 -8.11
C ASP A 96 23.43 -4.97 -9.59
N SER A 97 22.75 -4.33 -10.54
CA SER A 97 23.04 -4.37 -11.98
C SER A 97 23.07 -5.79 -12.56
N GLN A 98 24.27 -6.31 -12.89
CA GLN A 98 24.46 -7.66 -13.45
C GLN A 98 24.41 -8.76 -12.37
N ASN A 99 24.62 -8.41 -11.10
CA ASN A 99 24.54 -9.32 -9.97
C ASN A 99 23.13 -9.39 -9.36
N ASP A 100 22.17 -8.67 -9.93
CA ASP A 100 20.78 -8.69 -9.52
C ASP A 100 20.15 -10.04 -9.85
N HIS A 101 19.98 -10.86 -8.80
CA HIS A 101 19.43 -12.20 -8.93
C HIS A 101 17.93 -12.28 -8.63
N ARG A 102 17.18 -11.18 -8.79
CA ARG A 102 15.72 -11.23 -8.66
C ARG A 102 15.09 -12.02 -9.79
N CYS A 103 13.88 -12.54 -9.54
CA CYS A 103 13.22 -13.49 -10.43
C CYS A 103 13.07 -12.99 -11.88
N TYR A 104 12.96 -11.69 -12.12
CA TYR A 104 12.83 -11.14 -13.48
C TYR A 104 14.13 -11.12 -14.29
N LYS A 105 15.30 -11.27 -13.66
CA LYS A 105 16.63 -11.28 -14.30
C LYS A 105 17.33 -12.62 -14.24
N TRP A 106 17.00 -13.46 -13.26
CA TRP A 106 17.78 -14.65 -12.92
C TRP A 106 17.17 -15.98 -13.38
N LYS A 107 18.02 -16.96 -13.70
CA LYS A 107 17.71 -18.36 -14.09
C LYS A 107 16.37 -18.53 -14.82
N GLY A 108 16.34 -18.16 -16.09
CA GLY A 108 15.15 -18.37 -16.94
C GLY A 108 14.03 -17.36 -16.73
N ARG A 109 14.18 -16.41 -15.79
CA ARG A 109 13.25 -15.30 -15.55
C ARG A 109 11.85 -15.75 -15.15
N VAL A 110 11.79 -16.75 -14.26
CA VAL A 110 10.55 -17.43 -13.87
C VAL A 110 10.13 -17.12 -12.42
N CYS A 111 8.84 -17.26 -12.15
CA CYS A 111 8.32 -17.33 -10.79
C CYS A 111 8.66 -18.72 -10.22
N HIS A 112 9.71 -18.80 -9.42
CA HIS A 112 10.20 -20.06 -8.87
C HIS A 112 9.13 -20.76 -8.01
N ASN A 113 8.28 -20.00 -7.32
CA ASN A 113 7.17 -20.57 -6.56
C ASN A 113 6.16 -21.31 -7.46
N ASP A 114 5.84 -20.77 -8.64
CA ASP A 114 4.90 -21.40 -9.55
C ASP A 114 5.53 -22.58 -10.28
N THR A 115 6.83 -22.50 -10.60
CA THR A 115 7.60 -23.64 -11.14
C THR A 115 7.58 -24.83 -10.17
N GLU A 116 7.97 -24.61 -8.92
CA GLU A 116 8.03 -25.66 -7.90
C GLU A 116 6.64 -26.25 -7.61
N LYS A 117 5.59 -25.43 -7.53
CA LYS A 117 4.21 -25.96 -7.43
C LYS A 117 3.83 -26.83 -8.61
N GLY A 118 4.19 -26.42 -9.83
CA GLY A 118 3.95 -27.18 -11.05
C GLY A 118 4.57 -28.57 -10.98
N GLU A 119 5.82 -28.66 -10.52
CA GLU A 119 6.53 -29.93 -10.32
C GLU A 119 5.89 -30.80 -9.24
N ARG A 120 5.46 -30.21 -8.10
CA ARG A 120 4.74 -30.98 -7.07
C ARG A 120 3.41 -31.53 -7.59
N TYR A 121 2.72 -30.80 -8.47
CA TYR A 121 1.51 -31.32 -9.11
C TYR A 121 1.82 -32.51 -10.03
N ASP A 122 2.91 -32.42 -10.80
CA ASP A 122 3.38 -33.52 -11.64
C ASP A 122 3.74 -34.75 -10.81
N GLU A 123 4.43 -34.57 -9.69
CA GLU A 123 4.75 -35.65 -8.76
C GLU A 123 3.51 -36.35 -8.20
N ILE A 124 2.48 -35.58 -7.81
CA ILE A 124 1.20 -36.13 -7.34
C ILE A 124 0.54 -36.97 -8.44
N VAL A 125 0.48 -36.45 -9.66
CA VAL A 125 -0.13 -37.15 -10.80
C VAL A 125 0.64 -38.43 -11.13
N LEU A 126 1.97 -38.38 -11.19
CA LEU A 126 2.82 -39.54 -11.42
C LEU A 126 2.66 -40.60 -10.32
N ALA A 127 2.46 -40.20 -9.06
CA ALA A 127 2.20 -41.14 -7.98
C ALA A 127 0.85 -41.85 -8.16
N LEU A 128 -0.19 -41.14 -8.60
CA LEU A 128 -1.50 -41.71 -8.89
C LEU A 128 -1.47 -42.66 -10.11
N GLU A 129 -0.70 -42.32 -11.14
CA GLU A 129 -0.47 -43.20 -12.30
C GLU A 129 0.22 -44.50 -11.89
N LYS A 130 1.30 -44.41 -11.10
CA LYS A 130 2.03 -45.58 -10.61
C LYS A 130 1.17 -46.49 -9.72
N ALA A 131 0.22 -45.91 -9.00
CA ALA A 131 -0.75 -46.64 -8.21
C ALA A 131 -1.89 -47.25 -9.06
N GLY A 132 -1.94 -47.00 -10.37
CA GLY A 132 -3.00 -47.46 -11.27
C GLY A 132 -4.34 -46.75 -11.06
N LEU A 133 -4.35 -45.59 -10.38
CA LEU A 133 -5.57 -44.83 -10.07
C LEU A 133 -5.93 -43.83 -11.18
N VAL A 134 -4.95 -43.44 -11.99
CA VAL A 134 -5.09 -42.48 -13.09
C VAL A 134 -4.40 -43.05 -14.32
N SER A 135 -5.05 -42.98 -15.49
CA SER A 135 -4.41 -43.37 -16.75
C SER A 135 -3.60 -42.19 -17.33
N PRO A 136 -2.52 -42.45 -18.08
CA PRO A 136 -1.66 -41.41 -18.65
C PRO A 136 -2.38 -40.38 -19.53
N GLU A 137 -3.51 -40.75 -20.14
CA GLU A 137 -4.30 -39.85 -20.99
C GLU A 137 -5.06 -38.79 -20.18
N ARG A 138 -5.28 -39.06 -18.88
CA ARG A 138 -6.02 -38.16 -17.96
C ARG A 138 -5.11 -37.31 -17.09
N SER A 139 -3.80 -37.45 -17.20
CA SER A 139 -2.82 -36.79 -16.33
C SER A 139 -2.96 -35.27 -16.33
N ALA A 140 -3.17 -34.67 -17.51
CA ALA A 140 -3.37 -33.22 -17.63
C ALA A 140 -4.66 -32.73 -16.96
N GLU A 141 -5.76 -33.50 -17.08
CA GLU A 141 -7.04 -33.20 -16.42
C GLU A 141 -6.87 -33.24 -14.90
N VAL A 142 -6.26 -34.32 -14.39
CA VAL A 142 -6.02 -34.50 -12.95
C VAL A 142 -5.09 -33.41 -12.41
N LYS A 143 -4.02 -33.06 -13.13
CA LYS A 143 -3.14 -31.94 -12.76
C LYS A 143 -3.93 -30.65 -12.62
N GLY A 144 -4.83 -30.37 -13.57
CA GLY A 144 -5.72 -29.21 -13.51
C GLY A 144 -6.63 -29.21 -12.27
N VAL A 145 -7.18 -30.37 -11.91
CA VAL A 145 -7.99 -30.52 -10.69
C VAL A 145 -7.15 -30.28 -9.44
N VAL A 146 -5.97 -30.88 -9.33
CA VAL A 146 -5.04 -30.67 -8.20
C VAL A 146 -4.66 -29.20 -8.08
N ALA A 147 -4.30 -28.55 -9.20
CA ALA A 147 -3.96 -27.15 -9.27
C ALA A 147 -5.15 -26.21 -8.96
N SER A 148 -6.39 -26.71 -9.01
CA SER A 148 -7.57 -25.92 -8.64
C SER A 148 -7.78 -25.81 -7.12
N THR A 149 -7.18 -26.73 -6.34
CA THR A 149 -7.28 -26.81 -4.88
C THR A 149 -6.50 -25.69 -4.16
N ARG A 150 -6.49 -25.70 -2.82
CA ARG A 150 -5.69 -24.77 -2.00
C ARG A 150 -4.17 -24.94 -2.16
N LEU A 151 -3.70 -26.02 -2.80
CA LEU A 151 -2.26 -26.18 -3.09
C LEU A 151 -1.71 -25.05 -3.98
N LYS A 152 -2.55 -24.42 -4.82
CA LYS A 152 -2.15 -23.26 -5.62
C LYS A 152 -1.79 -22.02 -4.82
N ASP A 153 -2.28 -21.95 -3.58
CA ASP A 153 -2.10 -20.82 -2.69
C ASP A 153 -0.82 -20.93 -1.84
N LEU A 154 -0.07 -22.03 -1.99
CA LEU A 154 1.26 -22.18 -1.40
C LEU A 154 2.24 -21.13 -1.94
N ILE A 155 3.06 -20.62 -1.03
CA ILE A 155 4.01 -19.51 -1.24
C ILE A 155 5.41 -19.84 -0.70
N GLU A 156 5.58 -21.00 -0.08
CA GLU A 156 6.79 -21.46 0.61
C GLU A 156 7.97 -21.68 -0.34
N PHE A 157 7.70 -21.86 -1.64
CA PHE A 157 8.72 -22.07 -2.66
C PHE A 157 9.19 -20.74 -3.29
N SER A 158 8.69 -19.61 -2.81
CA SER A 158 9.16 -18.29 -3.22
C SER A 158 10.59 -18.04 -2.74
N ARG A 159 11.44 -17.53 -3.63
CA ARG A 159 12.75 -16.96 -3.25
C ARG A 159 12.63 -15.61 -2.55
N ALA A 160 11.56 -14.89 -2.80
CA ALA A 160 11.33 -13.58 -2.17
C ALA A 160 10.89 -13.77 -0.72
N VAL A 161 11.52 -13.01 0.19
CA VAL A 161 10.96 -12.80 1.52
C VAL A 161 9.72 -11.91 1.43
N HIS A 162 8.89 -11.94 2.46
CA HIS A 162 7.72 -11.08 2.53
C HIS A 162 8.10 -9.69 3.04
N ALA A 163 7.29 -8.68 2.70
CA ALA A 163 7.55 -7.30 3.09
C ALA A 163 7.59 -7.12 4.61
N GLU A 164 6.68 -7.79 5.32
CA GLU A 164 6.56 -7.76 6.78
C GLU A 164 7.80 -8.39 7.45
N MET A 165 8.26 -9.52 6.90
CA MET A 165 9.47 -10.19 7.39
C MET A 165 10.71 -9.33 7.13
N GLU A 166 10.84 -8.76 5.93
CA GLU A 166 11.97 -7.87 5.64
C GLU A 166 11.95 -6.62 6.51
N ALA A 167 10.78 -6.03 6.76
CA ALA A 167 10.67 -4.88 7.65
C ALA A 167 11.15 -5.24 9.08
N ILE A 168 10.76 -6.41 9.61
CA ILE A 168 11.24 -6.92 10.91
C ILE A 168 12.76 -7.14 10.89
N ILE A 169 13.27 -7.81 9.85
CA ILE A 169 14.70 -8.12 9.71
C ILE A 169 15.52 -6.84 9.54
N SER A 170 14.99 -5.80 8.88
CA SER A 170 15.66 -4.52 8.68
C SER A 170 15.96 -3.82 10.00
N VAL A 171 15.05 -3.89 10.98
CA VAL A 171 15.25 -3.37 12.33
C VAL A 171 16.43 -4.09 13.00
N ALA A 172 16.44 -5.43 12.94
CA ALA A 172 17.51 -6.23 13.51
C ALA A 172 18.86 -5.97 12.85
N ARG A 173 18.87 -5.80 11.53
CA ARG A 173 20.09 -5.52 10.75
C ARG A 173 20.67 -4.13 11.02
N ASN A 174 19.83 -3.14 11.31
CA ASN A 174 20.23 -1.75 11.57
C ASN A 174 20.46 -1.45 13.06
N ALA A 175 20.25 -2.42 13.96
CA ALA A 175 20.38 -2.25 15.42
C ALA A 175 19.54 -1.10 16.00
N ASN A 176 18.32 -0.92 15.49
CA ASN A 176 17.38 0.12 15.93
C ASN A 176 16.66 -0.24 17.25
N ASP A 177 15.90 0.73 17.81
CA ASP A 177 15.19 0.70 19.10
C ASP A 177 14.06 -0.34 19.18
N GLY A 178 14.40 -1.64 19.11
CA GLY A 178 13.50 -2.77 19.37
C GLY A 178 12.25 -2.86 18.50
N LEU A 179 11.47 -3.93 18.70
CA LEU A 179 10.18 -4.15 18.01
C LEU A 179 8.99 -4.21 18.98
N VAL A 180 9.29 -4.27 20.29
CA VAL A 180 8.28 -4.45 21.33
C VAL A 180 7.41 -3.21 21.42
N GLY A 181 6.09 -3.38 21.29
CA GLY A 181 5.13 -2.28 21.32
C GLY A 181 5.01 -1.52 19.98
N ALA A 182 5.87 -1.79 19.00
CA ALA A 182 5.86 -1.12 17.70
C ALA A 182 4.57 -1.39 16.90
N THR A 183 4.32 -0.54 15.90
CA THR A 183 3.23 -0.71 14.93
C THR A 183 3.79 -1.01 13.54
N LEU A 184 3.28 -2.07 12.90
CA LEU A 184 3.61 -2.43 11.52
C LEU A 184 2.50 -1.98 10.57
N TYR A 185 2.86 -1.24 9.53
CA TYR A 185 1.95 -0.81 8.47
C TYR A 185 2.28 -1.61 7.21
N CYS A 186 1.29 -2.25 6.59
CA CYS A 186 1.51 -3.06 5.39
C CYS A 186 0.46 -2.79 4.31
N THR A 187 0.86 -2.80 3.05
CA THR A 187 -0.07 -2.58 1.94
C THR A 187 -1.10 -3.70 1.80
N THR A 188 -0.78 -4.92 2.26
CA THR A 188 -1.65 -6.10 2.21
C THR A 188 -1.74 -6.75 3.59
N PHE A 189 -2.90 -7.31 3.92
CA PHE A 189 -3.07 -8.10 5.14
C PHE A 189 -2.04 -9.23 5.24
N PRO A 190 -1.30 -9.35 6.36
CA PRO A 190 -0.23 -10.34 6.48
C PRO A 190 -0.68 -11.80 6.34
N CYS A 191 0.17 -12.61 5.70
CA CYS A 191 -0.07 -14.05 5.62
C CYS A 191 0.19 -14.73 6.98
N HIS A 192 -0.30 -15.96 7.16
CA HIS A 192 -0.08 -16.72 8.41
C HIS A 192 1.41 -16.97 8.71
N ASN A 193 2.25 -17.11 7.67
CA ASN A 193 3.69 -17.21 7.84
C ASN A 193 4.30 -15.90 8.38
N CYS A 194 3.81 -14.73 7.97
CA CYS A 194 4.25 -13.45 8.55
C CYS A 194 3.70 -13.23 9.96
N ALA A 195 2.45 -13.63 10.20
CA ALA A 195 1.76 -13.43 11.47
C ALA A 195 2.54 -13.99 12.66
N ARG A 196 3.09 -15.21 12.57
CA ARG A 196 3.91 -15.79 13.64
C ARG A 196 5.16 -14.96 13.97
N HIS A 197 5.79 -14.32 12.97
CA HIS A 197 6.95 -13.46 13.20
C HIS A 197 6.55 -12.11 13.81
N ILE A 198 5.40 -11.57 13.39
CA ILE A 198 4.83 -10.34 13.97
C ILE A 198 4.50 -10.56 15.46
N VAL A 199 3.87 -11.69 15.80
CA VAL A 199 3.58 -12.05 17.19
C VAL A 199 4.89 -12.23 17.97
N ALA A 200 5.83 -13.03 17.44
CA ALA A 200 7.08 -13.33 18.12
C ALA A 200 8.00 -12.11 18.32
N SER A 201 7.89 -11.07 17.50
CA SER A 201 8.70 -9.86 17.62
C SER A 201 8.21 -8.88 18.69
N GLY A 202 6.99 -9.07 19.22
CA GLY A 202 6.39 -8.18 20.20
C GLY A 202 5.74 -6.93 19.61
N ILE A 203 5.53 -6.88 18.28
CA ILE A 203 4.72 -5.84 17.62
C ILE A 203 3.30 -5.88 18.21
N SER A 204 2.76 -4.73 18.59
CA SER A 204 1.46 -4.63 19.27
C SER A 204 0.29 -4.42 18.30
N ARG A 205 0.56 -3.85 17.13
CA ARG A 205 -0.46 -3.40 16.19
C ARG A 205 -0.01 -3.57 14.74
N VAL A 206 -0.93 -3.99 13.89
CA VAL A 206 -0.77 -4.08 12.44
C VAL A 206 -1.87 -3.26 11.78
N VAL A 207 -1.49 -2.37 10.86
CA VAL A 207 -2.43 -1.61 10.02
C VAL A 207 -2.27 -2.04 8.57
N TYR A 208 -3.37 -2.41 7.91
CA TYR A 208 -3.33 -2.90 6.52
C TYR A 208 -4.38 -2.26 5.60
N VAL A 209 -4.06 -2.11 4.31
CA VAL A 209 -5.00 -1.56 3.32
C VAL A 209 -5.84 -2.67 2.69
N GLU A 210 -5.19 -3.61 2.01
CA GLU A 210 -5.90 -4.63 1.23
C GLU A 210 -6.18 -5.89 2.06
N PRO A 211 -7.43 -6.40 2.08
CA PRO A 211 -7.72 -7.67 2.72
C PRO A 211 -7.03 -8.83 1.98
N TYR A 212 -6.61 -9.83 2.73
CA TYR A 212 -6.05 -11.07 2.18
C TYR A 212 -6.89 -12.27 2.63
N ALA A 213 -8.00 -12.50 1.91
CA ALA A 213 -9.00 -13.52 2.26
C ALA A 213 -8.47 -14.96 2.36
N LYS A 214 -7.28 -15.23 1.81
CA LYS A 214 -6.62 -16.54 1.87
C LYS A 214 -5.73 -16.73 3.10
N SER A 215 -5.47 -15.65 3.85
CA SER A 215 -4.64 -15.74 5.04
C SER A 215 -5.35 -16.59 6.10
N LEU A 216 -4.58 -17.50 6.70
CA LEU A 216 -5.04 -18.28 7.86
C LEU A 216 -4.61 -17.63 9.18
N ALA A 217 -4.06 -16.41 9.16
CA ALA A 217 -3.46 -15.78 10.33
C ALA A 217 -4.43 -15.72 11.51
N THR A 218 -5.63 -15.20 11.30
CA THR A 218 -6.67 -15.12 12.35
C THR A 218 -7.19 -16.48 12.78
N LYS A 219 -7.10 -17.52 11.94
CA LYS A 219 -7.52 -18.88 12.29
C LYS A 219 -6.46 -19.62 13.11
N LEU A 220 -5.19 -19.42 12.81
CA LEU A 220 -4.07 -20.16 13.39
C LEU A 220 -3.47 -19.47 14.62
N HIS A 221 -3.76 -18.19 14.79
CA HIS A 221 -3.24 -17.36 15.87
C HIS A 221 -4.38 -16.55 16.52
N ASP A 222 -5.59 -17.12 16.65
CA ASP A 222 -6.72 -16.46 17.31
C ASP A 222 -6.48 -16.21 18.81
N ASP A 223 -5.55 -16.94 19.41
CA ASP A 223 -5.05 -16.77 20.77
C ASP A 223 -4.16 -15.52 20.95
N SER A 224 -3.62 -15.00 19.85
CA SER A 224 -2.59 -13.95 19.85
C SER A 224 -2.92 -12.77 18.92
N LEU A 225 -3.91 -12.89 18.05
CA LEU A 225 -4.36 -11.87 17.10
C LEU A 225 -5.80 -11.47 17.37
N SER A 226 -6.10 -10.18 17.31
CA SER A 226 -7.46 -9.68 17.43
C SER A 226 -7.72 -8.53 16.45
N ALA A 227 -8.97 -8.42 15.99
CA ALA A 227 -9.43 -7.22 15.28
C ALA A 227 -9.90 -6.12 16.24
N SER A 228 -10.23 -6.47 17.47
CA SER A 228 -10.73 -5.51 18.47
C SER A 228 -9.58 -4.79 19.15
N ALA A 229 -9.71 -3.47 19.25
CA ALA A 229 -8.71 -2.62 19.90
C ALA A 229 -8.64 -2.82 21.42
N THR A 230 -9.65 -3.47 22.02
CA THR A 230 -9.73 -3.69 23.47
C THR A 230 -9.14 -5.03 23.91
N ALA A 231 -8.62 -5.84 22.97
CA ALA A 231 -8.07 -7.15 23.29
C ALA A 231 -6.69 -7.00 23.96
N GLU A 232 -6.62 -7.33 25.25
CA GLU A 232 -5.36 -7.32 25.99
C GLU A 232 -4.43 -8.44 25.50
N LYS A 233 -3.12 -8.14 25.41
CA LYS A 233 -2.06 -9.09 25.04
C LYS A 233 -2.18 -9.71 23.63
N HIS A 234 -3.03 -9.16 22.77
CA HIS A 234 -3.10 -9.55 21.36
C HIS A 234 -2.36 -8.53 20.49
N VAL A 235 -1.89 -8.97 19.32
CA VAL A 235 -1.54 -8.06 18.24
C VAL A 235 -2.83 -7.62 17.55
N VAL A 236 -3.09 -6.31 17.56
CA VAL A 236 -4.32 -5.75 17.01
C VAL A 236 -4.17 -5.54 15.50
N TYR A 237 -4.93 -6.25 14.70
CA TYR A 237 -4.98 -6.11 13.25
C TYR A 237 -6.12 -5.18 12.86
N GLN A 238 -5.78 -4.05 12.25
CA GLN A 238 -6.71 -3.00 11.90
C GLN A 238 -6.65 -2.69 10.41
N GLN A 239 -7.81 -2.49 9.81
CA GLN A 239 -7.86 -1.91 8.48
C GLN A 239 -7.35 -0.45 8.54
N TYR A 240 -6.75 0.02 7.46
CA TYR A 240 -6.30 1.39 7.35
C TYR A 240 -7.49 2.36 7.35
N GLN A 241 -7.36 3.47 8.08
CA GLN A 241 -8.28 4.61 8.06
C GLN A 241 -7.45 5.87 7.80
N GLY A 242 -7.83 6.66 6.80
CA GLY A 242 -7.08 7.86 6.43
C GLY A 242 -7.28 8.27 4.98
N VAL A 243 -6.65 9.38 4.60
CA VAL A 243 -6.46 9.75 3.19
C VAL A 243 -5.75 8.62 2.46
N ALA A 244 -6.22 8.26 1.27
CA ALA A 244 -5.57 7.23 0.48
C ALA A 244 -4.10 7.61 0.16
N PRO A 245 -3.13 6.69 0.29
CA PRO A 245 -1.71 7.00 0.07
C PRO A 245 -1.40 7.72 -1.26
N ARG A 246 -2.09 7.36 -2.34
CA ARG A 246 -1.97 8.02 -3.66
C ARG A 246 -2.38 9.49 -3.69
N ASN A 247 -3.11 9.97 -2.68
CA ASN A 247 -3.64 11.32 -2.61
C ASN A 247 -2.98 12.17 -1.52
N ILE A 248 -1.93 11.67 -0.86
CA ILE A 248 -1.22 12.42 0.19
C ILE A 248 -0.71 13.77 -0.37
N ASP A 249 0.02 13.75 -1.48
CA ASP A 249 0.54 14.97 -2.10
C ASP A 249 -0.59 15.90 -2.58
N ARG A 250 -1.68 15.30 -3.08
CA ARG A 250 -2.85 16.05 -3.52
C ARG A 250 -3.46 16.84 -2.36
N TYR A 251 -3.74 16.19 -1.24
CA TYR A 251 -4.51 16.79 -0.14
C TYR A 251 -3.66 17.58 0.85
N PHE A 252 -2.38 17.20 1.04
CA PHE A 252 -1.50 17.84 2.03
C PHE A 252 -0.43 18.75 1.43
N GLY A 253 -0.32 18.79 0.09
CA GLY A 253 0.52 19.76 -0.61
C GLY A 253 0.06 21.21 -0.42
N VAL A 254 1.00 22.15 -0.46
CA VAL A 254 0.71 23.58 -0.32
C VAL A 254 -0.13 24.06 -1.51
N ARG A 255 -1.25 24.73 -1.23
CA ARG A 255 -2.16 25.30 -2.24
C ARG A 255 -2.43 26.77 -1.93
N GLY A 256 -2.21 27.63 -2.93
CA GLY A 256 -2.49 29.06 -2.83
C GLY A 256 -1.71 29.78 -1.71
N GLU A 257 -2.18 30.98 -1.39
CA GLU A 257 -1.61 31.81 -0.33
C GLU A 257 -2.15 31.37 1.04
N ARG A 258 -1.31 30.78 1.89
CA ARG A 258 -1.69 30.38 3.27
C ARG A 258 -1.53 31.50 4.30
N LYS A 259 -0.87 32.59 3.93
CA LYS A 259 -0.55 33.69 4.85
C LYS A 259 -0.62 35.03 4.13
N ARG A 260 -1.36 35.97 4.72
CA ARG A 260 -1.41 37.38 4.29
C ARG A 260 -1.10 38.27 5.49
N LEU A 261 -0.13 39.18 5.35
CA LEU A 261 0.30 40.10 6.40
C LEU A 261 0.61 39.40 7.75
N GLY A 262 1.23 38.22 7.71
CA GLY A 262 1.59 37.48 8.94
C GLY A 262 0.49 36.57 9.49
N LYS A 263 -0.75 36.66 9.00
CA LYS A 263 -1.90 35.91 9.51
C LYS A 263 -2.32 34.80 8.55
N LEU A 264 -2.88 33.73 9.10
CA LEU A 264 -3.50 32.64 8.34
C LEU A 264 -4.60 33.21 7.43
N VAL A 265 -4.62 32.77 6.17
CA VAL A 265 -5.75 32.99 5.27
C VAL A 265 -6.75 31.86 5.50
N GLU A 266 -7.95 32.20 5.97
CA GLU A 266 -9.05 31.25 6.13
C GLU A 266 -9.92 31.21 4.86
N THR A 267 -10.36 30.02 4.48
CA THR A 267 -11.31 29.84 3.38
C THR A 267 -12.71 29.60 3.95
N PRO A 268 -13.67 30.51 3.74
CA PRO A 268 -15.04 30.32 4.22
C PRO A 268 -15.66 29.06 3.64
N SER A 269 -16.27 28.22 4.48
CA SER A 269 -16.83 26.92 4.04
C SER A 269 -17.90 27.03 2.95
N ARG A 270 -18.60 28.17 2.84
CA ARG A 270 -19.61 28.41 1.80
C ARG A 270 -19.03 28.71 0.42
N GLU A 271 -17.77 29.10 0.36
CA GLU A 271 -17.05 29.48 -0.86
C GLU A 271 -16.00 28.41 -1.25
N ALA A 272 -15.81 27.41 -0.38
CA ALA A 272 -14.81 26.37 -0.57
C ALA A 272 -15.19 25.42 -1.71
N VAL A 273 -14.21 25.14 -2.57
CA VAL A 273 -14.35 24.19 -3.68
C VAL A 273 -13.46 22.97 -3.46
N PRO A 274 -13.86 21.77 -3.92
CA PRO A 274 -13.07 20.57 -3.72
C PRO A 274 -11.66 20.65 -4.29
N VAL A 275 -10.71 20.21 -3.47
CA VAL A 275 -9.30 20.01 -3.76
C VAL A 275 -9.15 18.99 -4.89
N GLY A 276 -8.83 19.49 -6.08
CA GLY A 276 -8.52 18.67 -7.25
C GLY A 276 -9.75 18.11 -7.97
N LEU A 277 -10.72 18.95 -8.30
CA LEU A 277 -11.76 18.61 -9.28
C LEU A 277 -11.14 17.80 -10.44
N ALA A 278 -11.51 16.52 -10.54
CA ALA A 278 -11.43 15.86 -11.82
C ALA A 278 -12.37 16.66 -12.72
N PRO A 279 -11.93 17.17 -13.87
CA PRO A 279 -12.86 17.75 -14.83
C PRO A 279 -13.89 16.67 -15.12
N LEU A 280 -15.17 17.02 -15.00
CA LEU A 280 -16.24 16.19 -15.53
C LEU A 280 -16.20 16.20 -17.07
N ASP A 281 -15.47 17.16 -17.64
CA ASP A 281 -15.28 17.34 -19.07
C ASP A 281 -14.18 16.45 -19.64
N GLY A 282 -14.39 15.94 -20.85
CA GLY A 282 -13.36 15.23 -21.61
C GLY A 282 -12.14 16.13 -21.85
N ILE A 283 -10.95 15.52 -21.99
CA ILE A 283 -9.66 16.21 -22.16
C ILE A 283 -9.72 17.30 -23.25
N ALA A 284 -10.35 17.02 -24.38
CA ALA A 284 -10.49 17.96 -25.50
C ALA A 284 -11.31 19.22 -25.15
N ILE A 285 -12.37 19.06 -24.34
CA ILE A 285 -13.19 20.20 -23.88
C ILE A 285 -12.36 21.06 -22.93
N ARG A 286 -11.59 20.42 -22.04
CA ARG A 286 -10.72 21.14 -21.11
C ARG A 286 -9.58 21.88 -21.80
N GLU A 287 -8.94 21.28 -22.79
CA GLU A 287 -7.93 21.97 -23.62
C GLU A 287 -8.54 23.21 -24.29
N THR A 288 -9.74 23.06 -24.85
CA THR A 288 -10.45 24.19 -25.49
C THR A 288 -10.74 25.31 -24.49
N LEU A 289 -11.20 24.98 -23.29
CA LEU A 289 -11.49 25.95 -22.22
C LEU A 289 -10.22 26.64 -21.70
N VAL A 290 -9.13 25.90 -21.49
CA VAL A 290 -7.85 26.46 -21.02
C VAL A 290 -7.23 27.37 -22.08
N ILE A 291 -7.29 26.98 -23.36
CA ILE A 291 -6.84 27.82 -24.47
C ILE A 291 -7.67 29.11 -24.53
N ALA A 292 -8.99 29.02 -24.41
CA ALA A 292 -9.87 30.18 -24.41
C ALA A 292 -9.61 31.12 -23.22
N GLU A 293 -9.43 30.58 -22.02
CA GLU A 293 -9.10 31.36 -20.82
C GLU A 293 -7.73 32.05 -20.97
N THR A 294 -6.71 31.33 -21.44
CA THR A 294 -5.36 31.88 -21.65
C THR A 294 -5.37 32.98 -22.69
N ALA A 295 -6.04 32.77 -23.83
CA ALA A 295 -6.19 33.77 -24.87
C ALA A 295 -6.92 35.03 -24.36
N SER A 296 -7.95 34.87 -23.52
CA SER A 296 -8.66 36.02 -22.94
C SER A 296 -7.77 36.86 -21.98
N LYS A 297 -6.86 36.20 -21.24
CA LYS A 297 -5.89 36.86 -20.36
C LYS A 297 -4.78 37.56 -21.14
N GLU A 298 -4.32 36.98 -22.25
CA GLU A 298 -3.34 37.62 -23.14
C GLU A 298 -3.92 38.86 -23.82
N VAL A 299 -5.18 38.82 -24.25
CA VAL A 299 -5.88 39.98 -24.83
C VAL A 299 -6.02 41.12 -23.82
N SER A 300 -6.30 40.80 -22.55
CA SER A 300 -6.43 41.82 -21.49
C SER A 300 -5.08 42.37 -21.01
N LEU A 301 -4.00 41.58 -21.05
CA LEU A 301 -2.63 42.06 -20.86
C LEU A 301 -2.17 42.97 -22.03
N GLY A 302 -2.51 42.62 -23.26
CA GLY A 302 -2.23 43.41 -24.45
C GLY A 302 -2.99 44.74 -24.50
N ALA A 303 -4.24 44.77 -24.04
CA ALA A 303 -5.03 46.00 -23.94
C ALA A 303 -4.46 46.99 -22.92
N ASN A 304 -4.03 46.50 -21.74
CA ASN A 304 -3.39 47.34 -20.71
C ASN A 304 -2.02 47.90 -21.14
N LEU A 305 -1.32 47.25 -22.07
CA LEU A 305 -0.05 47.74 -22.61
C LEU A 305 -0.23 48.84 -23.68
N ASN A 306 -1.38 48.90 -24.34
CA ASN A 306 -1.69 49.95 -25.32
C ASN A 306 -2.18 51.23 -24.64
N ASP A 307 -2.94 51.16 -23.55
CA ASP A 307 -3.36 52.35 -22.79
C ASP A 307 -2.17 53.11 -22.15
N GLN A 308 -1.06 52.42 -21.84
CA GLN A 308 0.15 53.08 -21.33
C GLN A 308 1.05 53.72 -22.41
N ARG A 309 0.74 53.56 -23.70
CA ARG A 309 1.50 54.14 -24.81
C ARG A 309 0.88 55.41 -25.39
N GLU A 310 -0.35 55.76 -25.01
CA GLU A 310 -1.02 56.98 -25.48
C GLU A 310 -0.90 58.18 -24.52
N GLU A 311 -0.28 58.02 -23.34
CA GLU A 311 -0.01 59.11 -22.37
C GLU A 311 1.48 59.52 -22.27
N GLY A 312 2.30 59.24 -23.30
CA GLY A 312 3.72 59.59 -23.37
C GLY A 312 4.06 60.68 -24.39
#